data_AF-A0A4Y2MWC7-F1
#
_entry.id   AF-A0A4Y2MWC7-F1
#
_cell.length_a   1.000
_cell.length_b   1.000
_cell.length_c   1.000
_cell.angle_alpha   90.00
_cell.angle_beta   90.00
_cell.angle_gamma   90.00
#
_symmetry.space_group_name_H-M   'P 1'
#
loop_
_entity.id
_entity.type
_entity.pdbx_description
1 polymer ?
#
loop_
_entity_poly.entity_id
_entity_poly.type
_entity_poly.pdbx_seq_one_letter_code
_entity_poly.pdbx_strand_id
1 'polypeptide(L)'
;MLYRERFPEGPHLTLQNILKVVKRLRETGCTTSRPRVRRSSNVGHKLQLENVLAYALAHPQSSTKMTSENCGLSKIRVWTILNESGAHPYRYTHVQ
;
A
#
# COMPACT_ATOMS: atom_id res chain seq x y z
N MET A 1 -2.97 39.69 4.15
CA MET A 1 -2.54 38.55 5.00
C MET A 1 -3.51 37.36 4.89
N LEU A 2 -4.07 37.11 3.69
CA LEU A 2 -5.30 36.31 3.49
C LEU A 2 -5.14 34.78 3.71
N TYR A 3 -3.92 34.25 3.56
CA TYR A 3 -3.67 32.81 3.69
C TYR A 3 -3.58 32.37 5.16
N ARG A 4 -2.94 33.18 6.00
CA ARG A 4 -2.76 32.89 7.44
C ARG A 4 -4.10 32.92 8.20
N GLU A 5 -5.00 33.79 7.77
CA GLU A 5 -6.34 33.92 8.33
C GLU A 5 -7.24 32.72 7.94
N ARG A 6 -7.02 32.14 6.76
CA ARG A 6 -7.76 30.94 6.29
C ARG A 6 -7.18 29.61 6.80
N PHE A 7 -5.89 29.57 7.13
CA PHE A 7 -5.19 28.37 7.59
C PHE A 7 -4.30 28.67 8.80
N PRO A 8 -4.90 28.88 9.99
CA PRO A 8 -4.15 29.27 11.17
C PRO A 8 -3.20 28.17 11.69
N GLU A 9 -3.55 26.90 11.54
CA GLU A 9 -2.72 25.73 11.92
C GLU A 9 -1.83 25.21 10.78
N GLY A 10 -1.94 25.81 9.60
CA GLY A 10 -1.18 25.38 8.42
C GLY A 10 0.33 25.65 8.61
N PRO A 11 1.22 24.78 8.09
CA PRO A 11 2.65 25.07 8.11
C PRO A 11 2.90 26.42 7.44
N HIS A 12 3.67 27.28 8.12
CA HIS A 12 3.95 28.61 7.62
C HIS A 12 4.61 28.51 6.24
N LEU A 13 3.98 29.08 5.21
CA LEU A 13 4.60 29.12 3.88
C LEU A 13 5.83 30.00 3.94
N THR A 14 7.00 29.38 3.92
CA THR A 14 8.25 30.08 3.65
C THR A 14 8.34 30.43 2.17
N LEU A 15 9.11 31.48 1.84
CA LEU A 15 9.41 31.85 0.44
C LEU A 15 9.95 30.65 -0.35
N GLN A 16 10.72 29.77 0.30
CA GLN A 16 11.24 28.54 -0.30
C GLN A 16 10.13 27.58 -0.76
N ASN A 17 9.05 27.43 0.03
CA ASN A 17 7.90 26.59 -0.36
C ASN A 17 7.14 27.19 -1.54
N ILE A 18 6.94 28.52 -1.53
CA ILE A 18 6.30 29.25 -2.64
C ILE A 18 7.10 29.05 -3.93
N LEU A 19 8.42 29.26 -3.88
CA LEU A 19 9.28 29.07 -5.04
C LEU A 19 9.27 27.62 -5.54
N LYS A 20 9.25 26.62 -4.65
CA LYS A 20 9.12 25.21 -5.03
C LYS A 20 7.78 24.90 -5.71
N VAL A 21 6.68 25.49 -5.25
CA VAL A 21 5.35 25.32 -5.88
C VAL A 21 5.31 26.00 -7.25
N VAL A 22 5.79 27.25 -7.36
CA VAL A 22 5.86 27.97 -8.64
C VAL A 22 6.74 27.24 -9.65
N LYS A 23 7.89 26.72 -9.21
CA LYS A 23 8.78 25.92 -10.05
C LYS A 23 8.09 24.66 -10.58
N ARG A 24 7.44 23.88 -9.71
CA ARG A 24 6.68 22.68 -10.11
C ARG A 24 5.52 23.01 -11.04
N LEU A 25 4.84 24.13 -10.80
CA LEU A 25 3.76 24.59 -11.67
C LEU A 25 4.28 24.90 -13.08
N ARG A 26 5.46 25.54 -13.20
CA ARG A 26 6.09 25.78 -14.50
C ARG A 26 6.57 24.50 -15.18
N GLU A 27 7.07 23.53 -14.41
CA GLU A 27 7.62 22.27 -14.94
C GLU A 27 6.53 21.26 -15.34
N THR A 28 5.44 21.17 -14.58
CA THR A 28 4.45 20.08 -14.71
C THR A 28 3.01 20.57 -14.84
N GLY A 29 2.74 21.88 -14.69
CA GLY A 29 1.38 22.44 -14.78
C GLY A 29 0.47 22.05 -13.62
N CYS A 30 0.98 21.42 -12.56
CA CYS A 30 0.18 20.89 -11.47
C CYS A 30 0.65 21.43 -10.10
N THR A 31 -0.30 21.89 -9.28
CA THR A 31 -0.06 22.37 -7.90
C THR A 31 -0.17 21.25 -6.85
N THR A 32 -0.64 20.06 -7.24
CA THR A 32 -0.80 18.94 -6.31
C THR A 32 0.56 18.38 -5.89
N SER A 33 0.61 17.82 -4.67
CA SER A 33 1.83 17.19 -4.18
C SER A 33 2.21 15.99 -5.05
N ARG A 34 3.49 15.86 -5.40
CA ARG A 34 3.99 14.68 -6.12
C ARG A 34 3.67 13.42 -5.29
N PRO A 35 3.14 12.35 -5.90
CA PRO A 35 2.93 11.09 -5.20
C PRO A 35 4.24 10.66 -4.53
N ARG A 36 4.17 10.31 -3.24
CA ARG A 36 5.32 9.76 -2.55
C ARG A 36 5.61 8.40 -3.20
N VAL A 37 6.67 8.34 -4.00
CA VAL A 37 7.14 7.09 -4.61
C VAL A 37 7.62 6.18 -3.48
N ARG A 38 6.73 5.32 -3.00
CA ARG A 38 7.11 4.20 -2.14
C ARG A 38 7.95 3.27 -3.02
N ARG A 39 9.20 2.98 -2.63
CA ARG A 39 10.06 2.05 -3.38
C ARG A 39 9.27 0.77 -3.64
N SER A 40 9.05 0.49 -4.92
CA SER A 40 8.18 -0.58 -5.36
C SER A 40 9.01 -1.87 -5.42
N SER A 41 8.84 -2.75 -4.44
CA SER A 41 9.52 -4.06 -4.38
C SER A 41 8.90 -5.05 -5.38
N ASN A 42 8.82 -4.70 -6.66
CA ASN A 42 7.88 -5.36 -7.57
C ASN A 42 8.30 -6.77 -7.99
N VAL A 43 9.60 -7.10 -7.97
CA VAL A 43 10.09 -8.37 -8.54
C VAL A 43 9.99 -9.50 -7.52
N GLY A 44 10.53 -9.31 -6.31
CA GLY A 44 10.45 -10.32 -5.24
C GLY A 44 9.05 -10.44 -4.63
N HIS A 45 8.32 -9.33 -4.50
CA HIS A 45 6.96 -9.34 -3.94
C HIS A 45 5.97 -10.07 -4.84
N LYS A 46 6.14 -9.98 -6.17
CA LYS A 46 5.22 -10.61 -7.12
C LYS A 46 5.37 -12.14 -7.09
N LEU A 47 6.61 -12.65 -7.11
CA LEU A 47 6.86 -14.08 -7.00
C LEU A 47 6.42 -14.64 -5.62
N GLN A 48 6.62 -13.88 -4.55
CA GLN A 48 6.11 -14.25 -3.22
C GLN A 48 4.57 -14.23 -3.16
N LEU A 49 3.93 -13.28 -3.81
CA LEU A 49 2.47 -13.15 -3.88
C LEU A 49 1.86 -14.35 -4.60
N GLU A 50 2.39 -14.70 -5.78
CA GLU A 50 1.94 -15.82 -6.59
C GLU A 50 2.06 -17.15 -5.83
N ASN A 51 3.18 -17.38 -5.13
CA ASN A 51 3.39 -18.59 -4.35
C ASN A 51 2.41 -18.72 -3.17
N VAL A 52 2.15 -17.63 -2.44
CA VAL A 52 1.19 -17.62 -1.33
C VAL A 52 -0.23 -17.86 -1.82
N LEU A 53 -0.62 -17.23 -2.93
CA LEU A 53 -1.93 -17.40 -3.53
C LEU A 53 -2.14 -18.81 -4.08
N ALA A 54 -1.16 -19.35 -4.82
CA ALA A 54 -1.22 -20.70 -5.34
C ALA A 54 -1.39 -21.73 -4.21
N TYR A 55 -0.63 -21.59 -3.13
CA TYR A 55 -0.76 -22.47 -1.95
C TYR A 55 -2.12 -22.34 -1.27
N ALA A 56 -2.60 -21.11 -1.04
CA ALA A 56 -3.89 -20.87 -0.39
C ALA A 56 -5.07 -21.41 -1.23
N LEU A 57 -4.98 -21.30 -2.57
CA LEU A 57 -5.99 -21.83 -3.49
C LEU A 57 -5.98 -23.36 -3.55
N ALA A 58 -4.80 -23.98 -3.54
CA ALA A 58 -4.67 -25.44 -3.49
C ALA A 58 -5.14 -26.03 -2.15
N HIS A 59 -5.07 -25.23 -1.07
CA HIS A 59 -5.40 -25.65 0.29
C HIS A 59 -6.35 -24.63 0.96
N PRO A 60 -7.64 -24.58 0.57
CA PRO A 60 -8.57 -23.54 1.02
C PRO A 60 -8.87 -23.57 2.53
N GLN A 61 -8.67 -24.71 3.19
CA GLN A 61 -8.81 -24.85 4.65
C GLN A 61 -7.49 -24.61 5.41
N SER A 62 -6.41 -24.27 4.69
CA SER A 62 -5.12 -24.05 5.33
C SER A 62 -5.10 -22.75 6.14
N SER A 63 -4.56 -22.84 7.35
CA SER A 63 -4.38 -21.66 8.19
C SER A 63 -3.22 -20.80 7.67
N THR A 64 -3.23 -19.51 8.00
CA THR A 64 -2.12 -18.58 7.73
C THR A 64 -0.78 -19.10 8.26
N LYS A 65 -0.79 -19.90 9.33
CA LYS A 65 0.41 -20.56 9.87
C LYS A 65 0.97 -21.59 8.88
N MET A 66 0.13 -22.47 8.35
CA MET A 66 0.58 -23.51 7.41
C MET A 66 1.08 -22.89 6.11
N THR A 67 0.42 -21.84 5.61
CA THR A 67 0.90 -21.10 4.43
C THR A 67 2.23 -20.38 4.70
N SER A 68 2.42 -19.82 5.91
CA SER A 68 3.66 -19.18 6.33
C SER A 68 4.84 -20.16 6.38
N GLU A 69 4.61 -21.36 6.92
CA GLU A 69 5.61 -22.44 6.97
C GLU A 69 5.98 -22.94 5.57
N ASN A 70 4.99 -23.14 4.69
CA ASN A 70 5.23 -23.63 3.34
C ASN A 70 5.91 -22.60 2.42
N CYS A 71 5.53 -21.33 2.52
CA CYS A 71 6.09 -20.28 1.67
C CYS A 71 7.40 -19.69 2.23
N GLY A 72 7.84 -20.09 3.43
CA GLY A 72 9.02 -19.51 4.09
C GLY A 72 8.86 -18.02 4.42
N LEU A 73 7.62 -17.56 4.66
CA LEU A 73 7.29 -16.16 4.92
C LEU A 73 6.81 -15.98 6.35
N SER A 74 6.86 -14.75 6.88
CA SER A 74 6.25 -14.46 8.18
C SER A 74 4.72 -14.52 8.10
N LYS A 75 4.06 -14.89 9.20
CA LYS A 75 2.59 -14.91 9.29
C LYS A 75 1.95 -13.57 8.94
N ILE A 76 2.57 -12.46 9.36
CA ILE A 76 2.10 -11.10 9.05
C ILE A 76 2.15 -10.87 7.53
N ARG A 77 3.25 -11.29 6.89
CA ARG A 77 3.42 -11.12 5.46
C ARG A 77 2.39 -11.89 4.64
N VAL A 78 2.12 -13.14 5.04
CA VAL A 78 1.05 -13.96 4.45
C VAL A 78 -0.32 -13.31 4.67
N TRP A 79 -0.60 -12.84 5.88
CA TRP A 79 -1.86 -12.17 6.20
C TRP A 79 -2.09 -10.91 5.34
N THR A 80 -1.08 -10.04 5.21
CA THR A 80 -1.16 -8.85 4.35
C THR A 80 -1.43 -9.23 2.89
N ILE A 81 -0.74 -10.25 2.37
CA ILE A 81 -0.93 -10.73 0.99
C ILE A 81 -2.36 -11.24 0.76
N LEU A 82 -2.88 -12.08 1.66
CA LEU A 82 -4.25 -12.61 1.55
C LEU A 82 -5.30 -11.50 1.67
N ASN A 83 -5.04 -10.48 2.50
CA ASN A 83 -5.93 -9.33 2.65
C ASN A 83 -5.90 -8.40 1.43
N GLU A 84 -4.73 -8.10 0.88
CA GLU A 84 -4.56 -7.31 -0.35
C GLU A 84 -5.21 -7.98 -1.58
N SER A 85 -5.21 -9.32 -1.61
CA SER A 85 -5.76 -10.12 -2.70
C SER A 85 -7.23 -10.55 -2.50
N GLY A 86 -7.84 -10.27 -1.34
CA GLY A 86 -9.19 -10.72 -1.01
C GLY A 86 -9.34 -12.24 -0.85
N ALA A 87 -8.23 -12.97 -0.73
CA ALA A 87 -8.19 -14.43 -0.62
C ALA A 87 -8.30 -14.86 0.84
N HIS A 88 -9.45 -14.61 1.47
CA HIS A 88 -9.67 -15.01 2.86
C HIS A 88 -9.70 -16.55 3.02
N PRO A 89 -8.86 -17.13 3.90
CA PRO A 89 -8.84 -18.58 4.14
C PRO A 89 -10.08 -19.09 4.90
N TYR A 90 -10.96 -18.20 5.37
CA TYR A 90 -12.28 -18.57 5.89
C TYR A 90 -13.33 -18.15 4.87
N ARG A 91 -13.67 -19.05 3.95
CA ARG A 91 -14.96 -18.99 3.25
C ARG A 91 -15.99 -19.56 4.22
N TYR A 92 -16.90 -18.71 4.69
CA TYR A 92 -18.11 -19.17 5.36
C TYR A 92 -18.96 -19.89 4.31
N THR A 93 -18.78 -21.19 4.14
CA THR A 93 -19.73 -22.00 3.37
C THR A 93 -20.96 -22.12 4.24
N HIS A 94 -22.05 -21.45 3.85
CA HIS A 94 -23.35 -21.70 4.44
C HIS A 94 -23.73 -23.14 4.10
N VAL A 95 -23.51 -24.06 5.04
CA VAL A 95 -23.94 -25.46 4.94
C VAL A 95 -25.45 -25.44 5.17
N GLN A 96 -26.21 -25.79 4.14
CA GLN A 96 -27.67 -25.94 4.20
C GLN A 96 -28.04 -27.35 4.66
#